data_AF-A0A5E4C4E7-F1
#
_entry.id   AF-A0A5E4C4E7-F1
#
_cell.length_a   1.000
_cell.length_b   1.000
_cell.length_c   1.000
_cell.angle_alpha   90.00
_cell.angle_beta   90.00
_cell.angle_gamma   90.00
#
_symmetry.space_group_name_H-M   'P 1'
#
loop_
_entity.id
_entity.type
_entity.pdbx_description
1 polymer ?
#
loop_
_entity_poly.entity_id
_entity_poly.type
_entity_poly.pdbx_seq_one_letter_code
_entity_poly.pdbx_strand_id
1 'polypeptide(L)'
;CECASGWTGQNCSEEINECDSDPCMNGALCHESTIPGQFVCLCPPFYTGQFCHQHSNPCDLLNEPCRNNATCLTSADGSHHCLCRE
;
A
#
# COMPACT_ATOMS: atom_id res chain seq x y z
N CYS A 1 -29.78 8.67 -14.75
CA CYS A 1 -29.25 7.41 -14.19
C CYS A 1 -28.23 7.76 -13.12
N GLU A 2 -28.26 7.05 -12.02
CA GLU A 2 -27.12 6.98 -11.11
C GLU A 2 -26.36 5.70 -11.46
N CYS A 3 -25.08 5.83 -11.78
CA CYS A 3 -24.24 4.68 -12.09
C CYS A 3 -23.75 4.03 -10.79
N ALA A 4 -23.47 2.73 -10.84
CA ALA A 4 -22.81 2.04 -9.73
C ALA A 4 -21.39 2.59 -9.53
N SER A 5 -20.85 2.45 -8.33
CA SER A 5 -19.45 2.83 -8.04
C SER A 5 -18.50 2.15 -9.04
N GLY A 6 -17.54 2.91 -9.58
CA GLY A 6 -16.61 2.45 -10.61
C GLY A 6 -17.12 2.57 -12.05
N TRP A 7 -18.33 3.09 -12.27
CA TRP A 7 -18.92 3.22 -13.61
C TRP A 7 -19.37 4.66 -13.92
N THR A 8 -19.25 5.03 -15.20
CA THR A 8 -19.60 6.35 -15.74
C THR A 8 -20.20 6.25 -17.16
N GLY A 9 -20.53 7.39 -17.75
CA GLY A 9 -21.14 7.51 -19.08
C GLY A 9 -22.67 7.57 -19.05
N GLN A 10 -23.27 7.92 -20.19
CA GLN A 10 -24.74 8.15 -20.30
C GLN A 10 -25.58 6.90 -19.95
N ASN A 11 -25.02 5.72 -20.15
CA ASN A 11 -25.62 4.40 -19.93
C ASN A 11 -24.84 3.55 -18.91
N CYS A 12 -23.89 4.14 -18.16
CA CYS A 12 -23.07 3.45 -17.17
C CYS A 12 -22.25 2.28 -17.74
N SER A 13 -21.80 2.36 -19.00
CA SER A 13 -21.00 1.31 -19.64
C SER A 13 -19.50 1.57 -19.66
N GLU A 14 -19.05 2.71 -19.11
CA GLU A 14 -17.64 3.09 -19.07
C GLU A 14 -17.12 2.83 -17.66
N GLU A 15 -16.04 2.07 -17.53
CA GLU A 15 -15.34 1.89 -16.25
C GLU A 15 -14.54 3.15 -15.94
N ILE A 16 -14.59 3.59 -14.69
CA ILE A 16 -13.76 4.70 -14.22
C ILE A 16 -12.35 4.16 -14.00
N ASN A 17 -11.35 4.85 -14.52
CA ASN A 17 -9.97 4.58 -14.14
C ASN A 17 -9.69 5.32 -12.82
N GLU A 18 -9.68 4.57 -11.72
CA GLU A 18 -9.45 5.08 -10.38
C GLU A 18 -8.04 5.67 -10.21
N CYS A 19 -7.08 5.28 -11.07
CA CYS A 19 -5.73 5.82 -11.04
C CYS A 19 -5.58 7.21 -11.68
N ASP A 20 -6.54 7.69 -12.47
CA ASP A 20 -6.43 9.00 -13.16
C ASP A 20 -6.34 10.20 -12.20
N SER A 21 -6.75 10.02 -10.94
CA SER A 21 -6.68 11.06 -9.90
C SER A 21 -5.37 11.06 -9.11
N ASP A 22 -4.40 10.21 -9.48
CA ASP A 22 -3.14 9.98 -8.76
C ASP A 22 -3.33 9.79 -7.23
N PRO A 23 -4.15 8.81 -6.80
CA PRO A 23 -4.49 8.64 -5.39
C PRO A 23 -3.32 8.16 -4.51
N CYS A 24 -2.30 7.54 -5.11
CA CYS A 24 -1.18 6.92 -4.41
C CYS A 24 -0.10 7.96 -4.01
N MET A 25 0.32 7.95 -2.75
CA MET A 25 1.27 8.92 -2.20
C MET A 25 2.71 8.39 -2.18
N ASN A 26 3.66 9.29 -1.89
CA ASN A 26 5.07 8.98 -1.64
C ASN A 26 5.80 8.24 -2.78
N GLY A 27 5.37 8.48 -4.04
CA GLY A 27 5.96 7.84 -5.21
C GLY A 27 5.51 6.38 -5.43
N ALA A 28 4.43 5.97 -4.77
CA ALA A 28 3.79 4.69 -5.03
C ALA A 28 3.19 4.61 -6.45
N LEU A 29 3.19 3.41 -7.02
CA LEU A 29 2.62 3.15 -8.33
C LEU A 29 1.15 2.74 -8.20
N CYS A 30 0.26 3.42 -8.90
CA CYS A 30 -1.16 3.07 -8.95
C CYS A 30 -1.41 2.00 -10.02
N HIS A 31 -2.19 0.98 -9.66
CA HIS A 31 -2.71 0.00 -10.59
C HIS A 31 -4.23 -0.09 -10.47
N GLU A 32 -4.89 0.00 -11.64
CA GLU A 32 -6.31 -0.25 -11.78
C GLU A 32 -6.64 -1.69 -11.36
N SER A 33 -7.74 -1.87 -10.61
CA SER A 33 -8.15 -3.19 -10.16
C SER A 33 -8.94 -3.90 -11.26
N THR A 34 -9.08 -5.23 -11.13
CA THR A 34 -10.05 -5.97 -11.94
C THR A 34 -11.49 -5.83 -11.41
N ILE A 35 -11.66 -5.16 -10.27
CA ILE A 35 -12.95 -4.89 -9.64
C ILE A 35 -13.24 -3.39 -9.84
N PRO A 36 -14.30 -3.02 -10.58
CA PRO A 36 -14.62 -1.62 -10.82
C PRO A 36 -14.80 -0.84 -9.51
N GLY A 37 -14.27 0.38 -9.44
CA GLY A 37 -14.36 1.22 -8.24
C GLY A 37 -13.23 0.96 -7.25
N GLN A 38 -12.21 0.18 -7.63
CA GLN A 38 -11.10 -0.18 -6.77
C GLN A 38 -9.78 0.00 -7.50
N PHE A 39 -8.75 0.34 -6.75
CA PHE A 39 -7.38 0.42 -7.25
C PHE A 39 -6.44 -0.11 -6.17
N VAL A 40 -5.21 -0.39 -6.56
CA VAL A 40 -4.15 -0.83 -5.66
C VAL A 40 -2.95 0.07 -5.81
N CYS A 41 -2.47 0.63 -4.70
CA CYS A 41 -1.17 1.31 -4.65
C CYS A 41 -0.07 0.31 -4.28
N LEU A 42 0.96 0.23 -5.12
CA LEU A 42 2.20 -0.47 -4.78
C LEU A 42 3.11 0.49 -4.02
N CYS A 43 3.14 0.30 -2.70
CA CYS A 43 3.91 1.17 -1.82
C CYS A 43 5.41 0.94 -1.96
N PRO A 44 6.22 2.02 -1.96
CA PRO A 44 7.66 1.91 -1.84
C PRO A 44 8.06 1.41 -0.44
N PRO A 45 9.33 1.00 -0.27
CA PRO A 45 9.89 0.68 1.04
C PRO A 45 9.55 1.72 2.10
N PHE A 46 9.23 1.26 3.30
CA PHE A 46 8.87 2.10 4.45
C PHE A 46 7.55 2.86 4.37
N TYR A 47 6.67 2.53 3.42
CA TYR A 47 5.33 3.08 3.32
C TYR A 47 4.25 1.99 3.32
N THR A 48 3.08 2.31 3.87
CA THR A 48 1.95 1.39 3.98
C THR A 48 0.60 2.13 3.95
N GLY A 49 -0.48 1.35 4.03
CA GLY A 49 -1.86 1.80 3.90
C GLY A 49 -2.34 1.84 2.46
N GLN A 50 -3.66 1.94 2.26
CA GLN A 50 -4.30 1.90 0.94
C GLN A 50 -3.72 2.93 -0.04
N PHE A 51 -3.35 4.11 0.45
CA PHE A 51 -2.78 5.20 -0.36
C PHE A 51 -1.27 5.36 -0.18
N CYS A 52 -0.59 4.43 0.50
CA CYS A 52 0.85 4.53 0.83
C CYS A 52 1.24 5.82 1.57
N HIS A 53 0.31 6.38 2.35
CA HIS A 53 0.51 7.65 3.07
C HIS A 53 1.11 7.45 4.46
N GLN A 54 1.07 6.23 4.98
CA GLN A 54 1.52 5.91 6.33
C GLN A 54 2.98 5.46 6.26
N HIS A 55 3.81 5.98 7.15
CA HIS A 55 5.16 5.45 7.32
C HIS A 55 5.08 4.08 8.03
N SER A 56 5.87 3.14 7.53
CA SER A 56 6.03 1.82 8.11
C SER A 56 7.49 1.61 8.46
N ASN A 57 7.76 1.38 9.74
CA ASN A 57 9.03 0.85 10.18
C ASN A 57 8.82 -0.62 10.56
N PRO A 58 9.37 -1.59 9.81
CA PRO A 58 9.16 -3.00 10.11
C PRO A 58 9.86 -3.43 11.41
N CYS A 59 10.73 -2.59 12.00
CA CYS A 59 11.33 -2.77 13.31
C CYS A 59 10.69 -1.90 14.42
N ASP A 60 9.50 -1.33 14.17
CA ASP A 60 8.85 -0.49 15.17
C ASP A 60 8.53 -1.30 16.45
N LEU A 61 8.87 -0.73 17.60
CA LEU A 61 8.85 -1.41 18.91
C LEU A 61 7.44 -1.84 19.34
N LEU A 62 6.40 -1.27 18.74
CA LEU A 62 5.01 -1.69 18.99
C LEU A 62 4.69 -3.07 18.41
N ASN A 63 5.45 -3.53 17.41
CA ASN A 63 5.23 -4.82 16.75
C ASN A 63 6.17 -5.93 17.25
N GLU A 64 7.22 -5.61 18.02
CA GLU A 64 8.25 -6.55 18.54
C GLU A 64 8.47 -7.77 17.61
N PRO A 65 8.83 -7.54 16.34
CA PRO A 65 8.86 -8.59 15.32
C PRO A 65 9.92 -9.66 15.62
N CYS A 66 10.95 -9.28 16.35
CA CYS A 66 12.07 -10.14 16.75
C CYS A 66 11.85 -10.65 18.17
N ARG A 67 11.83 -11.98 18.33
CA ARG A 67 11.68 -12.62 19.65
C ARG A 67 13.03 -12.83 20.33
N ASN A 68 12.98 -13.17 21.63
CA ASN A 68 14.14 -13.57 22.43
C ASN A 68 15.25 -12.51 22.51
N ASN A 69 14.91 -11.23 22.63
CA ASN A 69 15.89 -10.13 22.70
C ASN A 69 16.81 -10.01 21.46
N ALA A 70 16.38 -10.56 20.31
CA ALA A 70 17.09 -10.38 19.05
C ALA A 70 17.01 -8.91 18.60
N THR A 71 18.10 -8.41 18.00
CA THR A 71 18.16 -7.05 17.47
C THR A 71 17.48 -7.01 16.10
N CYS A 72 16.44 -6.19 15.96
CA CYS A 72 15.79 -5.96 14.66
C CYS A 72 16.60 -4.98 13.83
N LEU A 73 16.84 -5.32 12.57
CA LEU A 73 17.45 -4.45 11.57
C LEU A 73 16.54 -4.30 10.36
N THR A 74 16.40 -3.07 9.90
CA THR A 74 15.68 -2.71 8.69
C THR A 74 16.57 -2.84 7.46
N SER A 75 16.03 -3.46 6.41
CA SER A 75 16.68 -3.58 5.10
C SER A 75 16.24 -2.45 4.17
N ALA A 76 17.05 -2.17 3.15
CA ALA A 76 16.77 -1.08 2.19
C ALA A 76 15.49 -1.29 1.37
N ASP A 77 15.03 -2.54 1.24
CA ASP A 77 13.77 -2.91 0.59
C ASP A 77 12.54 -2.74 1.50
N GLY A 78 12.71 -2.25 2.73
CA GLY A 78 11.62 -2.08 3.69
C GLY A 78 11.24 -3.37 4.42
N SER A 79 12.02 -4.45 4.28
CA SER A 79 11.91 -5.66 5.10
C SER A 79 12.69 -5.53 6.41
N HIS A 80 12.57 -6.54 7.29
CA HIS A 80 13.35 -6.63 8.52
C HIS A 80 14.04 -7.99 8.66
N HIS A 81 15.15 -8.00 9.39
CA HIS A 81 15.83 -9.21 9.83
C HIS A 81 16.16 -9.13 11.32
N CYS A 82 16.13 -10.29 11.98
CA CYS A 82 16.44 -10.40 13.40
C CYS A 82 17.83 -11.02 13.59
N LEU A 83 18.70 -10.32 14.31
CA LEU A 83 20.00 -10.82 14.71
C LEU A 83 19.96 -11.33 16.16
N CYS A 84 20.22 -12.62 16.34
CA CYS A 84 20.42 -13.19 17.67
C CYS A 84 21.74 -12.66 18.27
N ARG A 85 21.76 -12.42 19.57
CA ARG A 85 23.02 -12.26 20.31
C ARG A 85 23.53 -13.63 20.71
N GLU A 86 24.83 -13.87 20.49
CA GLU A 86 25.55 -15.06 20.95
C GLU A 86 25.64 -15.12 22.48
#